data_AF-A0A352Q687-F1
#
_entry.id   AF-A0A352Q687-F1
#
_cell.length_a   1.000
_cell.length_b   1.000
_cell.length_c   1.000
_cell.angle_alpha   90.00
_cell.angle_beta   90.00
_cell.angle_gamma   90.00
#
_symmetry.space_group_name_H-M   'P 1'
#
loop_
_entity.id
_entity.type
_entity.pdbx_description
1 polymer ?
#
loop_
_entity_poly.entity_id
_entity_poly.type
_entity_poly.pdbx_seq_one_letter_code
_entity_poly.pdbx_strand_id
1 'polypeptide(L)'
;MQRRLDSTRQIFSRYIMNVLIESLVFISSGLLIPCVALLFILLGDSLNKTFHSFRNHNKQLLQLDQVRHWIRDSREPSTFPLTALSDEFGEYSSALLAADNQALAIHLLAEFEAISEKKLASLNRLARLGPMTGLLGTLIPMGPALDGLANGDIARLAGQMQVAFTTTVIGLVIGGIGVVLVQRQAQISKRQLAALDYLCDTTPQKHSIK
;
A
#
# COMPACT_ATOMS: atom_id res chain seq x y z
N MET A 1 -39.08 11.05 -50.76
CA MET A 1 -38.91 11.98 -49.63
C MET A 1 -38.34 11.29 -48.38
N GLN A 2 -38.82 10.09 -48.00
CA GLN A 2 -38.30 9.29 -46.87
C GLN A 2 -36.78 8.98 -46.92
N ARG A 3 -36.21 8.56 -48.06
CA ARG A 3 -34.75 8.30 -48.17
C ARG A 3 -33.84 9.50 -47.83
N ARG A 4 -34.31 10.74 -48.01
CA ARG A 4 -33.53 11.94 -47.64
C ARG A 4 -33.56 12.20 -46.14
N LEU A 5 -34.69 11.94 -45.47
CA LEU A 5 -34.84 12.07 -44.01
C LEU A 5 -34.02 11.01 -43.25
N ASP A 6 -33.94 9.79 -43.79
CA ASP A 6 -33.10 8.73 -43.21
C ASP A 6 -31.60 9.03 -43.37
N SER A 7 -31.20 9.62 -44.51
CA SER A 7 -29.83 10.07 -44.75
C SER A 7 -29.41 11.22 -43.81
N THR A 8 -30.25 12.25 -43.60
CA THR A 8 -29.93 13.31 -42.65
C THR A 8 -29.89 12.82 -41.20
N ARG A 9 -30.77 11.89 -40.81
CA ARG A 9 -30.71 11.24 -39.49
C ARG A 9 -29.42 10.42 -39.31
N GLN A 10 -28.98 9.68 -40.33
CA GLN A 10 -27.72 8.93 -40.27
C GLN A 10 -26.49 9.84 -40.17
N ILE A 11 -26.47 10.96 -40.92
CA ILE A 11 -25.37 11.93 -40.87
C ILE A 11 -25.30 12.60 -39.49
N PHE A 12 -26.45 13.03 -38.96
CA PHE A 12 -26.53 13.66 -37.64
C PHE A 12 -26.12 12.69 -36.52
N SER A 13 -26.54 11.42 -36.58
CA SER A 13 -26.15 10.39 -35.62
C SER A 13 -24.64 10.09 -35.67
N ARG A 14 -24.04 10.01 -36.87
CA ARG A 14 -22.58 9.86 -37.03
C ARG A 14 -21.82 11.06 -36.49
N TYR A 15 -22.31 12.27 -36.71
CA TYR A 15 -21.70 13.49 -36.20
C TYR A 15 -21.66 13.50 -34.66
N ILE A 16 -22.80 13.24 -34.00
CA ILE A 16 -22.87 13.16 -32.53
C ILE A 16 -21.94 12.07 -32.00
N MET A 17 -21.93 10.89 -32.61
CA MET A 17 -21.07 9.78 -32.20
C MET A 17 -19.59 10.13 -32.29
N ASN A 18 -19.16 10.79 -33.38
CA ASN A 18 -17.76 11.21 -33.54
C ASN A 18 -17.35 12.25 -32.50
N VAL A 19 -18.19 13.26 -32.23
CA VAL A 19 -17.92 14.28 -31.20
C VAL A 19 -17.78 13.65 -29.81
N LEU A 20 -18.64 12.66 -29.48
CA LEU A 20 -18.55 11.94 -28.21
C LEU A 20 -17.25 11.14 -28.09
N ILE A 21 -16.87 10.42 -29.14
CA ILE A 21 -15.65 9.60 -29.15
C ILE A 21 -14.40 10.49 -29.05
N GLU A 22 -14.30 11.54 -29.86
CA GLU A 22 -13.16 12.47 -29.83
C GLU A 22 -13.01 13.14 -28.47
N SER A 23 -14.12 13.55 -27.85
CA SER A 23 -14.12 14.10 -26.50
C SER A 23 -13.60 13.09 -25.47
N LEU A 24 -14.05 11.83 -25.54
CA LEU A 24 -13.62 10.77 -24.63
C LEU A 24 -12.15 10.42 -24.80
N VAL A 25 -11.66 10.34 -26.04
CA VAL A 25 -10.24 10.09 -26.35
C VAL A 25 -9.36 11.24 -25.86
N PHE A 26 -9.80 12.48 -26.01
CA PHE A 26 -9.10 13.65 -25.49
C PHE A 26 -8.97 13.60 -23.96
N ILE A 27 -10.08 13.32 -23.26
CA ILE A 27 -10.10 13.21 -21.80
C ILE A 27 -9.20 12.05 -21.33
N SER A 28 -9.32 10.88 -21.96
CA SER A 28 -8.53 9.69 -21.62
C SER A 28 -7.03 9.94 -21.82
N SER A 29 -6.65 10.50 -22.97
CA SER A 29 -5.24 10.80 -23.29
C SER A 29 -4.64 11.86 -22.34
N GLY A 30 -5.43 12.85 -21.93
CA GLY A 30 -5.05 13.82 -20.91
C GLY A 30 -4.79 13.19 -19.54
N LEU A 31 -5.45 12.08 -19.22
CA LEU A 31 -5.28 11.34 -17.96
C LEU A 31 -3.96 10.55 -17.89
N LEU A 32 -3.23 10.43 -19.00
CA LEU A 32 -1.91 9.77 -19.00
C LEU A 32 -0.91 10.51 -18.11
N ILE A 33 -0.88 11.85 -18.18
CA ILE A 33 0.05 12.69 -17.41
C ILE A 33 -0.13 12.48 -15.90
N PRO A 34 -1.34 12.65 -15.32
CA PRO A 34 -1.54 12.40 -13.89
C PRO A 34 -1.31 10.93 -13.52
N CYS A 35 -1.62 9.98 -14.40
CA CYS A 35 -1.34 8.57 -14.17
C CYS A 35 0.17 8.30 -14.01
N VAL A 36 0.99 8.82 -14.93
CA VAL A 36 2.45 8.68 -14.88
C VAL A 36 3.02 9.43 -13.67
N ALA A 37 2.53 10.64 -13.37
CA ALA A 37 2.96 11.38 -12.20
C ALA A 37 2.69 10.64 -10.88
N LEU A 38 1.48 10.06 -10.74
CA LEU A 38 1.13 9.24 -9.58
C LEU A 38 2.02 8.00 -9.47
N LEU A 39 2.35 7.36 -10.60
CA LEU A 39 3.25 6.22 -10.63
C LEU A 39 4.66 6.57 -10.12
N PHE A 40 5.20 7.74 -10.50
CA PHE A 40 6.46 8.25 -9.94
C PHE A 40 6.36 8.55 -8.43
N ILE A 41 5.24 9.11 -7.96
CA ILE A 41 5.01 9.33 -6.51
C ILE A 41 5.01 8.00 -5.76
N LEU A 42 4.30 6.99 -6.27
CA LEU A 42 4.25 5.66 -5.67
C LEU A 42 5.63 4.97 -5.70
N LEU A 43 6.42 5.18 -6.74
CA LEU A 43 7.80 4.69 -6.82
C LEU A 43 8.67 5.30 -5.72
N GLY A 44 8.61 6.63 -5.54
CA GLY A 44 9.34 7.32 -4.48
C GLY A 44 8.93 6.84 -3.09
N ASP A 45 7.63 6.69 -2.84
CA ASP A 45 7.10 6.21 -1.56
C ASP A 45 7.52 4.75 -1.27
N SER A 46 7.51 3.89 -2.30
CA SER A 46 7.98 2.51 -2.23
C SER A 46 9.47 2.43 -1.86
N LEU A 47 10.31 3.25 -2.48
CA LEU A 47 11.74 3.33 -2.17
C LEU A 47 11.98 3.82 -0.74
N ASN A 48 11.29 4.88 -0.31
CA ASN A 48 11.42 5.43 1.03
C ASN A 48 11.06 4.40 2.11
N LYS A 49 9.93 3.68 1.95
CA LYS A 49 9.50 2.63 2.87
C LYS A 49 10.46 1.43 2.88
N THR A 50 10.98 1.04 1.71
CA THR A 50 11.96 -0.04 1.61
C THR A 50 13.26 0.34 2.32
N PHE A 51 13.74 1.56 2.12
CA PHE A 51 14.94 2.07 2.77
C PHE A 51 14.78 2.12 4.29
N HIS A 52 13.64 2.63 4.78
CA HIS A 52 13.33 2.64 6.20
C HIS A 52 13.27 1.21 6.78
N SER A 53 12.60 0.29 6.08
CA SER A 53 12.52 -1.11 6.47
C SER A 53 13.90 -1.77 6.52
N PHE A 54 14.76 -1.53 5.54
CA PHE A 54 16.11 -2.08 5.50
C PHE A 54 16.98 -1.53 6.64
N ARG A 55 16.92 -0.23 6.91
CA ARG A 55 17.70 0.41 7.99
C ARG A 55 17.28 -0.09 9.38
N ASN A 56 15.98 -0.30 9.59
CA ASN A 56 15.45 -0.78 10.88
C ASN A 56 15.39 -2.31 11.00
N HIS A 57 15.69 -3.06 9.93
CA HIS A 57 15.56 -4.52 9.92
C HIS A 57 16.41 -5.19 11.00
N ASN A 58 17.70 -4.83 11.09
CA ASN A 58 18.60 -5.42 12.09
C ASN A 58 18.19 -5.05 13.52
N LYS A 59 17.71 -3.82 13.74
CA LYS A 59 17.26 -3.38 15.07
C LYS A 59 16.03 -4.15 15.52
N GLN A 60 15.05 -4.33 14.63
CA GLN A 60 13.82 -5.07 14.94
C GLN A 60 14.08 -6.56 15.23
N LEU A 61 15.02 -7.18 14.52
CA LEU A 61 15.40 -8.57 14.80
C LEU A 61 16.01 -8.71 16.20
N LEU A 62 16.98 -7.84 16.54
CA LEU A 62 17.62 -7.85 17.86
C LEU A 62 16.61 -7.60 18.99
N GLN A 63 15.67 -6.68 18.79
CA GLN A 63 14.59 -6.40 19.75
C GLN A 63 13.70 -7.62 20.00
N LEU A 64 13.23 -8.26 18.93
CA LEU A 64 12.36 -9.43 19.04
C LEU A 64 13.09 -10.65 19.60
N ASP A 65 14.37 -10.81 19.31
CA ASP A 65 15.18 -11.88 19.90
C ASP A 65 15.35 -11.69 21.41
N GLN A 66 15.59 -10.47 21.90
CA GLN A 66 15.65 -10.20 23.34
C GLN A 66 14.32 -10.45 24.04
N VAL A 67 13.20 -10.03 23.45
CA VAL A 67 11.87 -10.33 23.98
C VAL A 67 11.62 -11.83 24.00
N ARG A 68 12.00 -12.55 22.94
CA ARG A 68 11.87 -14.01 22.88
C ARG A 68 12.71 -14.70 23.96
N HIS A 69 13.93 -14.24 24.19
CA HIS A 69 14.77 -14.73 25.28
C HIS A 69 14.13 -14.46 26.64
N TRP A 70 13.60 -13.26 26.87
CA TRP A 70 12.87 -12.95 28.09
C TRP A 70 11.66 -13.86 28.28
N ILE A 71 10.79 -14.03 27.28
CA ILE A 71 9.62 -14.94 27.35
C ILE A 71 10.04 -16.38 27.71
N ARG A 72 11.21 -16.82 27.23
CA ARG A 72 11.74 -18.17 27.51
C ARG A 72 12.35 -18.31 28.90
N ASP A 73 13.15 -17.32 29.31
CA ASP A 73 14.11 -17.45 30.42
C ASP A 73 13.66 -16.67 31.69
N SER A 74 12.86 -15.61 31.58
CA SER A 74 12.43 -14.73 32.67
C SER A 74 10.92 -14.52 32.66
N ARG A 75 10.20 -15.11 33.63
CA ARG A 75 8.73 -14.96 33.76
C ARG A 75 8.29 -13.75 34.59
N GLU A 76 9.24 -12.93 35.04
CA GLU A 76 8.95 -11.77 35.88
C GLU A 76 8.81 -10.49 35.03
N PRO A 77 7.66 -9.79 35.11
CA PRO A 77 7.38 -8.57 34.33
C PRO A 77 8.43 -7.46 34.50
N SER A 78 9.07 -7.39 35.68
CA SER A 78 10.09 -6.40 36.04
C SER A 78 11.38 -6.49 35.21
N THR A 79 11.64 -7.63 34.56
CA THR A 79 12.87 -7.88 33.78
C THR A 79 12.68 -7.64 32.28
N PHE A 80 11.51 -7.14 31.86
CA PHE A 80 11.21 -6.93 30.44
C PHE A 80 12.20 -5.93 29.80
N PRO A 81 12.78 -6.22 28.62
CA PRO A 81 13.88 -5.45 28.04
C PRO A 81 13.43 -4.12 27.39
N LEU A 82 12.78 -3.23 28.15
CA LEU A 82 12.26 -1.94 27.67
C LEU A 82 13.34 -1.08 27.02
N THR A 83 14.56 -1.07 27.56
CA THR A 83 15.68 -0.25 27.04
C THR A 83 16.13 -0.67 25.65
N ALA A 84 15.84 -1.90 25.23
CA ALA A 84 16.12 -2.35 23.87
C ALA A 84 15.05 -1.90 22.87
N LEU A 85 13.85 -1.58 23.35
CA LEU A 85 12.67 -1.24 22.57
C LEU A 85 12.50 0.29 22.51
N SER A 86 13.09 0.91 21.49
CA SER A 86 13.03 2.37 21.29
C SER A 86 11.84 2.85 20.45
N ASP A 87 11.04 1.91 19.95
CA ASP A 87 10.00 2.16 18.95
C ASP A 87 8.62 2.15 19.64
N GLU A 88 7.54 2.38 18.89
CA GLU A 88 6.15 2.34 19.41
C GLU A 88 5.87 1.10 20.29
N PHE A 89 6.42 -0.06 19.93
CA PHE A 89 6.29 -1.27 20.73
C PHE A 89 6.85 -1.14 22.16
N GLY A 90 7.94 -0.41 22.37
CA GLY A 90 8.50 -0.15 23.70
C GLY A 90 7.64 0.79 24.53
N GLU A 91 7.07 1.82 23.88
CA GLU A 91 6.13 2.75 24.52
C GLU A 91 4.90 2.01 25.06
N TYR A 92 4.23 1.22 24.20
CA TYR A 92 3.07 0.42 24.61
C TYR A 92 3.43 -0.65 25.65
N SER A 93 4.62 -1.28 25.55
CA SER A 93 5.08 -2.24 26.57
C SER A 93 5.25 -1.58 27.95
N SER A 94 5.82 -0.38 27.99
CA SER A 94 6.00 0.37 29.25
C SER A 94 4.68 0.85 29.83
N ALA A 95 3.75 1.31 28.98
CA ALA A 95 2.41 1.72 29.39
C ALA A 95 1.60 0.54 29.94
N LEU A 96 1.75 -0.64 29.34
CA LEU A 96 1.10 -1.87 29.78
C LEU A 96 1.61 -2.34 31.15
N LEU A 97 2.93 -2.27 31.38
CA LEU A 97 3.53 -2.58 32.69
C LEU A 97 3.13 -1.59 33.79
N ALA A 98 2.83 -0.34 33.42
CA ALA A 98 2.36 0.69 34.34
C ALA A 98 0.83 0.67 34.53
N ALA A 99 0.09 -0.15 33.79
CA ALA A 99 -1.36 -0.21 33.86
C ALA A 99 -1.82 -0.69 35.24
N ASP A 100 -2.74 0.05 35.85
CA ASP A 100 -3.30 -0.24 37.18
C ASP A 100 -4.51 -1.18 37.13
N ASN A 101 -5.24 -1.16 36.01
CA ASN A 101 -6.50 -1.87 35.80
C ASN A 101 -6.51 -2.68 34.50
N GLN A 102 -7.19 -3.83 34.51
CA GLN A 102 -7.32 -4.73 33.36
C GLN A 102 -7.96 -4.04 32.14
N ALA A 103 -8.96 -3.19 32.35
CA ALA A 103 -9.62 -2.48 31.26
C ALA A 103 -8.67 -1.54 30.50
N LEU A 104 -7.72 -0.92 31.21
CA LEU A 104 -6.70 -0.05 30.61
C LEU A 104 -5.73 -0.89 29.76
N ALA A 105 -5.27 -2.03 30.29
CA ALA A 105 -4.37 -2.92 29.57
C ALA A 105 -4.98 -3.44 28.25
N ILE A 106 -6.25 -3.86 28.29
CA ILE A 106 -6.99 -4.30 27.09
C ILE A 106 -7.15 -3.15 26.09
N HIS A 107 -7.44 -1.93 26.57
CA HIS A 107 -7.56 -0.76 25.69
C HIS A 107 -6.23 -0.44 24.98
N LEU A 108 -5.10 -0.49 25.70
CA LEU A 108 -3.76 -0.27 25.12
C LEU A 108 -3.41 -1.32 24.06
N LEU A 109 -3.75 -2.59 24.30
CA LEU A 109 -3.58 -3.67 23.32
C LEU A 109 -4.38 -3.38 22.03
N ALA A 110 -5.65 -3.03 22.18
CA ALA A 110 -6.52 -2.72 21.05
C ALA A 110 -6.01 -1.50 20.25
N GLU A 111 -5.47 -0.49 20.93
CA GLU A 111 -4.90 0.68 20.27
C GLU A 111 -3.64 0.32 19.47
N PHE A 112 -2.76 -0.51 20.04
CA PHE A 112 -1.58 -1.00 19.33
C PHE A 112 -1.94 -1.88 18.12
N GLU A 113 -2.99 -2.70 18.22
CA GLU A 113 -3.53 -3.48 17.11
C GLU A 113 -4.01 -2.55 15.97
N ALA A 114 -4.79 -1.52 16.30
CA ALA A 114 -5.28 -0.53 15.33
C ALA A 114 -4.14 0.23 14.62
N ILE A 115 -3.07 0.58 15.35
CA ILE A 115 -1.88 1.22 14.77
C ILE A 115 -1.17 0.26 13.81
N SER A 116 -1.02 -1.01 14.21
CA SER A 116 -0.42 -2.06 13.37
C SER A 116 -1.22 -2.28 12.09
N GLU A 117 -2.56 -2.31 12.18
CA GLU A 117 -3.43 -2.44 11.02
C GLU A 117 -3.30 -1.24 10.07
N LYS A 118 -3.26 -0.01 10.61
CA LYS A 118 -3.07 1.20 9.81
C LYS A 118 -1.74 1.19 9.04
N LYS A 119 -0.66 0.68 9.65
CA LYS A 119 0.64 0.49 8.97
C LYS A 119 0.52 -0.49 7.81
N LEU A 120 -0.12 -1.64 8.02
CA LEU A 120 -0.37 -2.63 6.97
C LEU A 120 -1.24 -2.07 5.84
N ALA A 121 -2.28 -1.31 6.17
CA ALA A 121 -3.14 -0.67 5.18
C ALA A 121 -2.33 0.29 4.28
N SER A 122 -1.42 1.07 4.86
CA SER A 122 -0.55 1.97 4.11
C SER A 122 0.36 1.23 3.12
N LEU A 123 0.93 0.08 3.52
CA LEU A 123 1.77 -0.77 2.66
C LEU A 123 0.93 -1.49 1.59
N ASN A 124 -0.27 -1.94 1.93
CA ASN A 124 -1.21 -2.57 1.00
C ASN A 124 -1.63 -1.64 -0.14
N ARG A 125 -1.65 -0.32 0.10
CA ARG A 125 -1.89 0.64 -0.99
C ARG A 125 -0.84 0.52 -2.09
N LEU A 126 0.44 0.36 -1.76
CA LEU A 126 1.49 0.17 -2.78
C LEU A 126 1.29 -1.14 -3.55
N ALA A 127 0.98 -2.22 -2.84
CA ALA A 127 0.75 -3.54 -3.41
C ALA A 127 -0.39 -3.56 -4.45
N ARG A 128 -1.41 -2.70 -4.26
CA ARG A 128 -2.59 -2.62 -5.13
C ARG A 128 -2.50 -1.51 -6.17
N LEU A 129 -2.17 -0.29 -5.75
CA LEU A 129 -2.17 0.89 -6.63
C LEU A 129 -1.03 0.86 -7.63
N GLY A 130 0.14 0.30 -7.28
CA GLY A 130 1.27 0.17 -8.22
C GLY A 130 0.87 -0.58 -9.50
N PRO A 131 0.42 -1.85 -9.41
CA PRO A 131 0.01 -2.62 -10.59
C PRO A 131 -1.20 -2.02 -11.31
N MET A 132 -2.18 -1.47 -10.58
CA MET A 132 -3.36 -0.84 -11.20
C MET A 132 -2.99 0.38 -12.04
N THR A 133 -2.08 1.22 -11.55
CA THR A 133 -1.63 2.44 -12.25
C THR A 133 -0.70 2.10 -13.42
N GLY A 134 0.14 1.08 -13.28
CA GLY A 134 0.91 0.53 -14.40
C GLY A 134 0.03 -0.04 -15.51
N LEU A 135 -1.05 -0.74 -15.15
CA LEU A 135 -2.03 -1.24 -16.10
C LEU A 135 -2.74 -0.10 -16.84
N LEU A 136 -3.21 0.94 -16.12
CA LEU A 136 -3.79 2.14 -16.75
C LEU A 136 -2.80 2.80 -17.72
N GLY A 137 -1.51 2.81 -17.38
CA GLY A 137 -0.43 3.29 -18.23
C GLY A 137 -0.29 2.56 -19.58
N THR A 138 -0.84 1.35 -19.72
CA THR A 138 -0.92 0.64 -21.02
C THR A 138 -2.23 0.89 -21.76
N LEU A 139 -3.34 0.96 -21.04
CA LEU A 139 -4.66 1.08 -21.64
C LEU A 139 -4.92 2.46 -22.23
N ILE A 140 -4.38 3.52 -21.62
CA ILE A 140 -4.54 4.90 -22.11
C ILE A 140 -3.86 5.13 -23.47
N PRO A 141 -2.54 4.83 -23.65
CA PRO A 141 -1.87 5.07 -24.92
C PRO A 141 -2.25 4.07 -26.03
N MET A 142 -3.01 3.01 -25.72
CA MET A 142 -3.44 2.02 -26.71
C MET A 142 -4.33 2.62 -27.81
N GLY A 143 -5.19 3.60 -27.48
CA GLY A 143 -6.01 4.29 -28.48
C GLY A 143 -5.16 5.03 -29.53
N PRO A 144 -4.31 5.99 -29.12
CA PRO A 144 -3.37 6.66 -30.02
C PRO A 144 -2.43 5.72 -30.78
N ALA A 145 -2.03 4.60 -30.16
CA ALA A 145 -1.18 3.59 -30.80
C ALA A 145 -1.89 2.90 -31.99
N LEU A 146 -3.14 2.47 -31.80
CA LEU A 146 -3.93 1.82 -32.85
C LEU A 146 -4.33 2.78 -33.97
N ASP A 147 -4.57 4.05 -33.65
CA ASP A 147 -4.79 5.10 -34.65
C ASP A 147 -3.53 5.34 -35.50
N GLY A 148 -2.35 5.39 -34.87
CA GLY A 148 -1.06 5.44 -35.58
C GLY A 148 -0.88 4.25 -36.53
N LEU A 149 -1.21 3.04 -36.09
CA LEU A 149 -1.17 1.82 -36.91
C LEU A 149 -2.13 1.89 -38.10
N ALA A 150 -3.36 2.36 -37.91
CA ALA A 150 -4.36 2.49 -38.98
C ALA A 150 -3.89 3.46 -40.09
N ASN A 151 -3.07 4.45 -39.72
CA ASN A 151 -2.49 5.43 -40.64
C ASN A 151 -1.11 5.01 -41.19
N GLY A 152 -0.59 3.83 -40.84
CA GLY A 152 0.73 3.34 -41.26
C GLY A 152 1.92 3.99 -40.53
N ASP A 153 1.69 4.72 -39.44
CA ASP A 153 2.72 5.38 -38.64
C ASP A 153 3.26 4.44 -37.54
N ILE A 154 4.22 3.61 -37.94
CA ILE A 154 4.86 2.63 -37.07
C ILE A 154 5.72 3.32 -35.99
N ALA A 155 6.25 4.51 -36.26
CA ALA A 155 7.07 5.24 -35.31
C ALA A 155 6.25 5.74 -34.11
N ARG A 156 5.05 6.30 -34.36
CA ARG A 156 4.12 6.70 -33.30
C ARG A 156 3.60 5.49 -32.53
N LEU A 157 3.28 4.39 -33.21
CA LEU A 157 2.92 3.13 -32.57
C LEU A 157 4.02 2.66 -31.59
N ALA A 158 5.27 2.60 -32.04
CA ALA A 158 6.39 2.14 -31.23
C ALA A 158 6.62 3.03 -29.99
N GLY A 159 6.55 4.36 -30.14
CA GLY A 159 6.70 5.29 -29.03
C GLY A 159 5.64 5.12 -27.95
N GLN A 160 4.37 4.95 -28.33
CA GLN A 160 3.28 4.72 -27.39
C GLN A 160 3.42 3.36 -26.67
N MET A 161 3.86 2.32 -27.39
CA MET A 161 4.15 1.01 -26.79
C MET A 161 5.29 1.06 -25.77
N GLN A 162 6.35 1.83 -26.02
CA GLN A 162 7.46 1.96 -25.07
C GLN A 162 6.99 2.54 -23.73
N VAL A 163 6.16 3.60 -23.78
CA VAL A 163 5.58 4.20 -22.57
C VAL A 163 4.66 3.21 -21.86
N ALA A 164 3.81 2.51 -22.62
CA ALA A 164 2.91 1.49 -22.10
C ALA A 164 3.67 0.37 -21.35
N PHE A 165 4.67 -0.24 -21.96
CA PHE A 165 5.43 -1.33 -21.31
C PHE A 165 6.22 -0.84 -20.10
N THR A 166 6.85 0.33 -20.21
CA THR A 166 7.65 0.89 -19.11
C THR A 166 6.80 1.16 -17.87
N THR A 167 5.62 1.76 -18.05
CA THR A 167 4.71 2.05 -16.93
C THR A 167 4.22 0.76 -16.26
N THR A 168 3.93 -0.29 -17.01
CA THR A 168 3.56 -1.59 -16.42
C THR A 168 4.69 -2.23 -15.64
N VAL A 169 5.91 -2.24 -16.19
CA VAL A 169 7.08 -2.80 -15.49
C VAL A 169 7.28 -2.09 -14.15
N ILE A 170 7.28 -0.76 -14.14
CA ILE A 170 7.43 0.01 -12.90
C ILE A 170 6.27 -0.24 -11.94
N GLY A 171 5.02 -0.28 -12.43
CA GLY A 171 3.84 -0.56 -11.62
C GLY A 171 3.90 -1.92 -10.93
N LEU A 172 4.34 -2.96 -11.64
CA LEU A 172 4.55 -4.29 -11.08
C LEU A 172 5.67 -4.32 -10.04
N VAL A 173 6.78 -3.60 -10.28
CA VAL A 173 7.87 -3.49 -9.30
C VAL A 173 7.38 -2.83 -8.00
N ILE A 174 6.62 -1.74 -8.10
CA ILE A 174 6.00 -1.08 -6.93
C ILE A 174 5.09 -2.06 -6.18
N GLY A 175 4.24 -2.79 -6.91
CA GLY A 175 3.35 -3.79 -6.33
C GLY A 175 4.09 -4.92 -5.61
N GLY A 176 5.12 -5.47 -6.26
CA GLY A 176 5.96 -6.53 -5.70
C GLY A 176 6.67 -6.08 -4.41
N ILE A 177 7.24 -4.87 -4.39
CA ILE A 177 7.81 -4.29 -3.18
C ILE A 177 6.74 -4.14 -2.09
N GLY A 178 5.56 -3.62 -2.44
CA GLY A 178 4.43 -3.50 -1.53
C GLY A 178 4.06 -4.83 -0.86
N VAL A 179 3.97 -5.92 -1.62
CA VAL A 179 3.68 -7.26 -1.10
C VAL A 179 4.75 -7.72 -0.11
N VAL A 180 6.03 -7.57 -0.45
CA VAL A 180 7.14 -7.96 0.43
C VAL A 180 7.12 -7.17 1.74
N LEU A 181 6.86 -5.86 1.68
CA LEU A 181 6.76 -5.00 2.86
C LEU A 181 5.56 -5.39 3.74
N VAL A 182 4.39 -5.66 3.15
CA VAL A 182 3.20 -6.13 3.89
C VAL A 182 3.51 -7.44 4.62
N GLN A 183 4.13 -8.42 3.95
CA GLN A 183 4.46 -9.70 4.58
C GLN A 183 5.40 -9.54 5.77
N ARG A 184 6.46 -8.73 5.62
CA ARG A 184 7.43 -8.45 6.70
C ARG A 184 6.76 -7.75 7.88
N GLN A 185 6.02 -6.67 7.61
CA GLN A 185 5.35 -5.91 8.66
C GLN A 185 4.30 -6.73 9.38
N ALA A 186 3.54 -7.58 8.66
CA ALA A 186 2.53 -8.44 9.27
C ALA A 186 3.16 -9.44 10.24
N GLN A 187 4.30 -10.02 9.87
CA GLN A 187 5.03 -10.94 10.73
C GLN A 187 5.57 -10.24 11.99
N ILE A 188 6.05 -9.01 11.88
CA ILE A 188 6.54 -8.23 13.02
C ILE A 188 5.37 -7.85 13.95
N SER A 189 4.29 -7.29 13.40
CA SER A 189 3.10 -6.90 14.18
C SER A 189 2.49 -8.07 14.93
N LYS A 190 2.41 -9.26 14.31
CA LYS A 190 1.95 -10.49 14.99
C LYS A 190 2.83 -10.85 16.20
N ARG A 191 4.14 -10.76 16.06
CA ARG A 191 5.08 -11.06 17.17
C ARG A 191 4.99 -10.03 18.29
N GLN A 192 4.85 -8.76 17.94
CA GLN A 192 4.70 -7.68 18.91
C GLN A 192 3.39 -7.78 19.68
N LEU A 193 2.26 -8.00 19.00
CA LEU A 193 0.96 -8.24 19.64
C LEU A 193 1.01 -9.43 20.59
N ALA A 194 1.52 -10.58 20.13
CA ALA A 194 1.66 -11.77 20.99
C ALA A 194 2.53 -11.53 22.24
N ALA A 195 3.56 -10.67 22.12
CA ALA A 195 4.39 -10.29 23.26
C ALA A 195 3.67 -9.35 24.23
N LEU A 196 2.90 -8.36 23.72
CA LEU A 196 2.08 -7.49 24.58
C LEU A 196 0.95 -8.29 25.24
N ASP A 197 0.29 -9.20 24.53
CA ASP A 197 -0.74 -10.08 25.10
C ASP A 197 -0.16 -10.91 26.26
N TYR A 198 1.02 -11.50 26.06
CA TYR A 198 1.71 -12.24 27.11
C TYR A 198 2.09 -11.36 28.30
N LEU A 199 2.51 -10.11 28.06
CA LEU A 199 2.76 -9.15 29.14
C LEU A 199 1.48 -8.79 29.91
N CYS A 200 0.36 -8.62 29.21
CA CYS A 200 -0.94 -8.34 29.81
C CYS A 200 -1.37 -9.49 30.75
N ASP A 201 -1.15 -10.73 30.34
CA ASP A 201 -1.49 -11.92 31.13
C ASP A 201 -0.56 -12.14 32.33
N THR A 202 0.72 -11.76 32.21
CA THR A 202 1.73 -11.98 33.26
C THR A 202 1.80 -10.87 34.30
N THR A 203 1.26 -9.68 34.00
CA THR A 203 1.24 -8.57 34.95
C THR A 203 0.18 -8.86 36.02
N PRO A 204 0.56 -9.01 37.31
CA PRO A 204 -0.39 -9.33 38.37
C PRO A 204 -1.37 -8.17 38.53
N GLN A 205 -2.56 -8.35 37.96
CA GLN A 205 -3.62 -7.36 38.04
C GLN A 205 -3.99 -7.17 39.50
N LYS A 206 -3.96 -5.93 39.96
CA LYS A 206 -4.38 -5.55 41.30
C LYS A 206 -5.90 -5.71 41.34
N HIS A 207 -6.37 -6.93 41.56
CA HIS A 207 -7.78 -7.24 41.69
C HIS A 207 -8.27 -6.46 42.89
N SER A 208 -8.97 -5.35 42.64
CA SER A 208 -9.66 -4.59 43.66
C SER A 208 -10.79 -5.48 44.19
N ILE A 209 -10.47 -6.25 45.22
CA ILE A 209 -11.47 -6.74 46.16
C ILE A 209 -12.00 -5.50 46.87
N LYS A 210 -13.19 -5.06 46.49
CA LYS A 210 -14.11 -4.32 47.35
C LYS A 210 -15.54 -4.70 47.01
#